data_AF-A0A1Q2CL53-F1
#
_entry.id   AF-A0A1Q2CL53-F1
#
_cell.length_a   1.000
_cell.length_b   1.000
_cell.length_c   1.000
_cell.angle_alpha   90.00
_cell.angle_beta   90.00
_cell.angle_gamma   90.00
#
_symmetry.space_group_name_H-M   'P 1'
#
loop_
_entity.id
_entity.type
_entity.pdbx_description
1 polymer ?
#
loop_
_entity_poly.entity_id
_entity_poly.type
_entity_poly.pdbx_seq_one_letter_code
_entity_poly.pdbx_strand_id
1 'polypeptide(L)'
;MSNSQWPQNNSPWASQDPNWRPTEFQDAQGRDPRAPFGQQPTPPPSYQDLEPPKRPSSSLWIVLGAVAIVAAIIGGMLLLGGGDPEATASPTPTAQSSVAPSPERTGNWIPFEGNGNGTFEIVSYSWSGDVLTAKIRVDVQDGEYGFSLFAFANGTRASYDPDDPSGFTVRSGSPYEGEVSFHMPNADSTIVLATPSGRTALNALPIKAG
;
A
#
# COMPACT_ATOMS: atom_id res chain seq x y z
N MET A 1 79.04 7.54 3.31
CA MET A 1 77.57 7.35 3.25
C MET A 1 77.20 6.57 4.49
N SER A 2 76.48 7.21 5.41
CA SER A 2 76.28 6.74 6.80
C SER A 2 75.03 5.86 6.88
N ASN A 3 75.19 4.62 7.33
CA ASN A 3 74.07 3.73 7.65
C ASN A 3 73.48 4.14 9.01
N SER A 4 72.30 4.73 9.00
CA SER A 4 71.53 4.99 10.21
C SER A 4 71.00 3.67 10.76
N GLN A 5 71.54 3.26 11.91
CA GLN A 5 71.00 2.18 12.74
C GLN A 5 69.61 2.59 13.24
N TRP A 6 68.60 1.77 12.98
CA TRP A 6 67.28 1.94 13.58
C TRP A 6 67.33 1.59 15.07
N PRO A 7 66.67 2.36 15.94
CA PRO A 7 66.60 2.02 17.37
C PRO A 7 65.83 0.71 17.55
N GLN A 8 66.38 -0.21 18.33
CA GLN A 8 65.68 -1.42 18.75
C GLN A 8 64.46 -1.02 19.58
N ASN A 9 63.29 -1.14 18.96
CA ASN A 9 62.01 -0.85 19.59
C ASN A 9 61.72 -1.95 20.62
N ASN A 10 62.02 -1.66 21.88
CA ASN A 10 61.72 -2.51 23.03
C ASN A 10 60.23 -2.36 23.39
N SER A 11 59.35 -2.78 22.46
CA SER A 11 57.90 -2.70 22.62
C SER A 11 57.42 -3.82 23.56
N PRO A 12 56.79 -3.50 24.71
CA PRO A 12 56.27 -4.51 25.64
C PRO A 12 55.12 -5.35 25.05
N TRP A 13 54.56 -4.90 23.93
CA TRP A 13 53.50 -5.56 23.16
C TRP A 13 54.04 -6.55 22.10
N ALA A 14 55.36 -6.62 21.90
CA ALA A 14 56.00 -7.50 20.92
C ALA A 14 56.51 -8.81 21.53
N SER A 15 56.22 -9.07 22.81
CA SER A 15 56.54 -10.33 23.48
C SER A 15 55.61 -11.43 22.97
N GLN A 16 56.04 -12.17 21.94
CA GLN A 16 55.36 -13.40 21.54
C GLN A 16 55.51 -14.42 22.69
N ASP A 17 54.39 -14.81 23.29
CA ASP A 17 54.37 -15.85 24.31
C ASP A 17 54.82 -17.18 23.68
N PRO A 18 55.94 -17.80 24.13
CA PRO A 18 56.44 -19.04 23.55
C PRO A 18 55.48 -20.22 23.72
N ASN A 19 54.51 -20.12 24.64
CA ASN A 19 53.52 -21.16 24.89
C ASN A 19 52.24 -20.99 24.08
N TRP A 20 52.14 -19.93 23.26
CA TRP A 20 50.97 -19.74 22.43
C TRP A 20 50.89 -20.83 21.36
N ARG A 21 49.78 -21.58 21.37
CA ARG A 21 49.41 -22.53 20.31
C ARG A 21 48.06 -22.08 19.74
N PRO A 22 47.89 -22.06 18.40
CA PRO A 22 46.60 -21.78 17.82
C PRO A 22 45.61 -22.88 18.24
N THR A 23 44.44 -22.48 18.74
CA THR A 23 43.33 -23.40 18.96
C THR A 23 42.88 -23.91 17.60
N GLU A 24 42.86 -25.23 17.40
CA GLU A 24 42.32 -25.82 16.16
C GLU A 24 40.84 -25.43 16.05
N PHE A 25 40.53 -24.60 15.05
CA PHE A 25 39.14 -24.29 14.70
C PHE A 25 38.57 -25.52 14.00
N GLN A 26 37.71 -26.26 14.70
CA GLN A 26 36.88 -27.26 14.05
C GLN A 26 35.81 -26.53 13.24
N ASP A 27 35.88 -26.67 11.91
CA ASP A 27 34.82 -26.18 11.04
C ASP A 27 33.50 -26.86 11.41
N ALA A 28 32.59 -26.10 12.03
CA ALA A 28 31.25 -26.55 12.32
C ALA A 28 30.48 -26.70 10.99
N GLN A 29 30.55 -27.89 10.39
CA GLN A 29 29.77 -28.23 9.22
C GLN A 29 28.28 -28.10 9.56
N GLY A 30 27.56 -27.23 8.84
CA GLY A 30 26.11 -27.09 8.95
C GLY A 30 25.59 -25.74 9.46
N ARG A 31 26.45 -24.72 9.60
CA ARG A 31 25.96 -23.38 9.96
C ARG A 31 25.36 -22.66 8.76
N ASP A 32 24.11 -22.22 8.90
CA ASP A 32 23.46 -21.37 7.90
C ASP A 32 24.24 -20.04 7.77
N PRO A 33 24.76 -19.71 6.58
CA PRO A 33 25.54 -18.49 6.35
C PRO A 33 24.74 -17.20 6.54
N ARG A 34 23.41 -17.26 6.65
CA ARG A 34 22.54 -16.11 6.91
C ARG A 34 22.29 -15.86 8.39
N ALA A 35 22.72 -16.77 9.27
CA ALA A 35 22.49 -16.64 10.71
C ALA A 35 23.65 -15.91 11.41
N PRO A 36 23.37 -14.84 12.19
CA PRO A 36 24.39 -14.12 12.95
C PRO A 36 25.08 -15.03 13.97
N PHE A 37 26.32 -14.69 14.33
CA PHE A 37 27.13 -15.45 15.27
C PHE A 37 26.51 -15.39 16.67
N GLY A 38 26.38 -16.53 17.34
CA GLY A 38 25.94 -16.62 18.74
C GLY A 38 24.45 -16.88 19.00
N GLN A 39 23.63 -17.10 17.98
CA GLN A 39 22.23 -17.53 18.21
C GLN A 39 22.11 -19.06 18.29
N GLN A 40 21.44 -19.55 19.33
CA GLN A 40 21.00 -20.95 19.37
C GLN A 40 19.92 -21.18 18.31
N PRO A 41 19.92 -22.32 17.60
CA PRO A 41 18.86 -22.66 16.67
C PRO A 41 17.51 -22.63 17.40
N THR A 42 16.55 -21.86 16.89
CA THR A 42 15.17 -21.90 17.38
C THR A 42 14.61 -23.30 17.11
N PRO A 43 14.07 -24.00 18.13
CA PRO A 43 13.43 -25.28 17.90
C PRO A 43 12.25 -25.12 16.94
N PRO A 44 11.98 -26.10 16.07
CA PRO A 44 10.85 -26.04 15.16
C PRO A 44 9.54 -25.91 15.96
N PRO A 45 8.55 -25.13 15.47
CA PRO A 45 7.27 -24.98 16.15
C PRO A 45 6.60 -26.34 16.31
N SER A 46 5.95 -26.55 17.45
CA SER A 46 5.27 -27.80 17.72
C SER A 46 4.01 -27.90 16.86
N TYR A 47 3.58 -29.11 16.50
CA TYR A 47 2.36 -29.31 15.70
C TYR A 47 1.10 -28.70 16.36
N GLN A 48 1.13 -28.50 17.68
CA GLN A 48 0.05 -27.85 18.44
C GLN A 48 -0.04 -26.33 18.16
N ASP A 49 1.05 -25.70 17.77
CA ASP A 49 1.09 -24.28 17.38
C ASP A 49 0.52 -24.02 15.98
N LEU A 50 0.29 -25.08 15.20
CA LEU A 50 -0.28 -25.03 13.86
C LEU A 50 -1.78 -25.34 13.85
N GLU A 51 -2.40 -25.64 15.00
CA GLU A 51 -3.83 -25.89 15.07
C GLU A 51 -4.62 -24.57 14.94
N PRO A 52 -5.64 -24.50 14.06
CA PRO A 52 -6.51 -23.35 13.97
C PRO A 52 -7.17 -23.05 15.32
N PRO A 53 -7.31 -21.77 15.71
CA PRO A 53 -7.88 -21.40 16.99
C PRO A 53 -9.31 -21.95 17.11
N LYS A 54 -9.56 -22.74 18.15
CA LYS A 54 -10.88 -23.29 18.47
C LYS A 54 -11.85 -22.13 18.74
N ARG A 55 -12.81 -21.92 17.83
CA ARG A 55 -13.82 -20.88 17.99
C ARG A 55 -14.68 -21.21 19.22
N PRO A 56 -14.87 -20.28 20.17
CA PRO A 56 -15.73 -20.53 21.32
C PRO A 56 -17.18 -20.71 20.85
N SER A 57 -17.89 -21.68 21.43
CA SER A 57 -19.29 -22.00 21.11
C SER A 57 -20.26 -20.84 21.34
N SER A 58 -19.84 -19.81 22.08
CA SER A 58 -20.57 -18.55 22.27
C SER A 58 -20.72 -17.72 20.99
N SER A 59 -19.82 -17.88 20.01
CA SER A 59 -19.90 -17.18 18.72
C SER A 59 -21.19 -17.50 17.96
N LEU A 60 -21.70 -18.73 18.10
CA LEU A 60 -22.92 -19.16 17.44
C LEU A 60 -24.16 -18.47 18.04
N TRP A 61 -24.18 -18.26 19.37
CA TRP A 61 -25.24 -17.51 20.05
C TRP A 61 -25.18 -16.00 19.78
N ILE A 62 -23.97 -15.45 19.62
CA ILE A 62 -23.80 -14.04 19.20
C ILE A 62 -24.38 -13.83 17.80
N VAL A 63 -24.08 -14.73 16.86
CA VAL A 63 -24.64 -14.67 15.50
C VAL A 63 -26.16 -14.83 15.53
N LEU A 64 -26.68 -15.78 16.30
CA LEU A 64 -28.12 -16.00 16.41
C LEU A 64 -28.85 -14.78 17.02
N GLY A 65 -28.26 -14.16 18.04
CA GLY A 65 -28.77 -12.93 18.64
C GLY A 65 -28.78 -11.76 17.66
N ALA A 66 -27.70 -11.57 16.90
CA ALA A 66 -27.61 -10.51 15.90
C ALA A 66 -28.69 -10.68 14.80
N VAL A 67 -28.92 -11.91 14.32
CA VAL A 67 -29.95 -12.20 13.32
C VAL A 67 -31.35 -11.90 13.85
N ALA A 68 -31.64 -12.27 15.11
CA ALA A 68 -32.93 -11.98 15.73
C ALA A 68 -33.20 -10.47 15.88
N ILE A 69 -32.17 -9.68 16.21
CA ILE A 69 -32.26 -8.22 16.30
C ILE A 69 -32.55 -7.61 14.92
N VAL A 70 -31.85 -8.03 13.87
CA VAL A 70 -32.07 -7.54 12.50
C VAL A 70 -33.48 -7.88 12.02
N ALA A 71 -33.95 -9.11 12.27
CA ALA A 71 -35.31 -9.52 11.92
C ALA A 71 -36.38 -8.70 12.66
N ALA A 72 -36.16 -8.36 13.93
CA ALA A 72 -37.05 -7.50 14.71
C ALA A 72 -37.07 -6.06 14.19
N ILE A 73 -35.92 -5.52 13.76
CA ILE A 73 -35.82 -4.19 13.14
C ILE A 73 -36.57 -4.16 11.81
N ILE A 74 -36.35 -5.14 10.93
CA ILE A 74 -37.02 -5.23 9.63
C ILE A 74 -38.54 -5.43 9.83
N GLY A 75 -38.94 -6.30 10.76
CA GLY A 75 -40.34 -6.51 11.11
C GLY A 75 -41.00 -5.25 11.68
N GLY A 76 -40.28 -4.48 12.50
CA GLY A 76 -40.72 -3.19 13.02
C GLY A 76 -40.88 -2.12 11.93
N MET A 77 -39.92 -2.02 10.99
CA MET A 77 -39.98 -1.08 9.87
C MET A 77 -41.09 -1.41 8.85
N LEU A 78 -41.49 -2.67 8.72
CA LEU A 78 -42.58 -3.09 7.83
C LEU A 78 -43.99 -2.87 8.41
N LEU A 79 -44.14 -2.88 9.75
CA LEU A 79 -45.43 -2.73 10.42
C LEU A 79 -45.77 -1.27 10.77
N LEU A 80 -44.76 -0.40 10.93
CA LEU A 80 -44.94 1.05 11.12
C LEU A 80 -44.55 1.77 9.82
N GLY A 81 -45.50 1.87 8.89
CA GLY A 81 -45.26 2.52 7.60
C GLY A 81 -44.81 3.97 7.71
N GLY A 82 -43.90 4.36 6.80
CA GLY A 82 -43.80 5.71 6.28
C GLY A 82 -42.57 6.51 6.72
N GLY A 83 -41.76 6.88 5.73
CA GLY A 83 -40.81 7.98 5.80
C GLY A 83 -39.41 7.54 5.40
N ASP A 84 -39.01 7.86 4.18
CA ASP A 84 -37.61 7.87 3.75
C ASP A 84 -36.78 8.68 4.77
N PRO A 85 -35.77 8.09 5.44
CA PRO A 85 -34.66 8.88 5.91
C PRO A 85 -33.72 9.05 4.73
N GLU A 86 -33.76 10.25 4.17
CA GLU A 86 -32.65 10.90 3.50
C GLU A 86 -31.39 10.75 4.38
N ALA A 87 -30.65 9.66 4.19
CA ALA A 87 -29.33 9.50 4.75
C ALA A 87 -28.35 10.23 3.83
N THR A 88 -28.31 11.56 4.01
CA THR A 88 -27.17 12.39 3.60
C THR A 88 -25.95 11.92 4.39
N ALA A 89 -25.33 10.84 3.93
CA ALA A 89 -23.95 10.50 4.28
C ALA A 89 -23.05 11.25 3.29
N SER A 90 -22.77 12.51 3.63
CA SER A 90 -21.68 13.26 3.04
C SER A 90 -20.39 12.48 3.28
N PRO A 91 -19.64 12.03 2.26
CA PRO A 91 -18.28 11.59 2.50
C PRO A 91 -17.49 12.84 2.91
N THR A 92 -16.94 12.83 4.12
CA THR A 92 -15.86 13.75 4.49
C THR A 92 -14.54 13.08 4.08
N PRO A 93 -13.93 13.43 2.93
CA PRO A 93 -12.49 13.33 2.83
C PRO A 93 -11.90 14.49 3.61
N THR A 94 -11.44 14.24 4.84
CA THR A 94 -10.52 15.13 5.52
C THR A 94 -9.16 15.00 4.83
N ALA A 95 -8.97 15.81 3.79
CA ALA A 95 -7.68 16.24 3.30
C ALA A 95 -7.86 17.66 2.74
N GLN A 96 -8.02 18.64 3.64
CA GLN A 96 -7.88 20.05 3.28
C GLN A 96 -6.38 20.38 3.16
N SER A 97 -5.75 19.92 2.09
CA SER A 97 -4.54 20.58 1.60
C SER A 97 -5.00 21.66 0.63
N SER A 98 -5.04 22.90 1.15
CA SER A 98 -5.35 24.12 0.40
C SER A 98 -4.26 24.39 -0.63
N VAL A 99 -4.35 23.74 -1.79
CA VAL A 99 -3.66 24.17 -3.00
C VAL A 99 -4.60 25.14 -3.72
N ALA A 100 -4.09 26.34 -4.02
CA ALA A 100 -4.85 27.35 -4.74
C ALA A 100 -5.40 26.78 -6.06
N PRO A 101 -6.67 27.03 -6.40
CA PRO A 101 -7.23 26.60 -7.69
C PRO A 101 -6.45 27.27 -8.82
N SER A 102 -5.81 26.45 -9.67
CA SER A 102 -5.20 26.92 -10.91
C SER A 102 -6.30 27.08 -11.98
N PRO A 103 -6.32 28.19 -12.74
CA PRO A 103 -7.38 28.51 -13.71
C PRO A 103 -7.50 27.56 -14.92
N GLU A 104 -6.68 26.51 -15.01
CA GLU A 104 -6.64 25.57 -16.14
C GLU A 104 -7.31 24.20 -15.88
N ARG A 105 -7.90 23.97 -14.71
CA ARG A 105 -8.55 22.68 -14.37
C ARG A 105 -10.01 22.68 -14.76
N THR A 106 -10.45 21.65 -15.46
CA THR A 106 -11.79 21.56 -16.06
C THR A 106 -12.56 20.31 -15.63
N GLY A 107 -11.92 19.35 -14.95
CA GLY A 107 -12.50 18.09 -14.51
C GLY A 107 -12.63 17.94 -12.98
N ASN A 108 -12.85 16.68 -12.55
CA ASN A 108 -12.90 16.30 -11.14
C ASN A 108 -11.47 16.10 -10.62
N TRP A 109 -11.02 16.81 -9.58
CA TRP A 109 -9.64 16.76 -9.12
C TRP A 109 -9.49 16.75 -7.59
N ILE A 110 -8.36 16.22 -7.13
CA ILE A 110 -8.00 16.15 -5.72
C ILE A 110 -6.48 16.26 -5.54
N PRO A 111 -5.97 16.98 -4.52
CA PRO A 111 -4.54 16.98 -4.21
C PRO A 111 -4.11 15.61 -3.65
N PHE A 112 -2.84 15.24 -3.81
CA PHE A 112 -2.28 14.03 -3.20
C PHE A 112 -0.91 14.30 -2.57
N GLU A 113 -0.55 13.44 -1.62
CA GLU A 113 0.73 13.44 -0.89
C GLU A 113 1.27 11.99 -0.79
N GLY A 114 2.52 11.82 -0.36
CA GLY A 114 3.13 10.50 -0.07
C GLY A 114 4.06 9.95 -1.16
N ASN A 115 4.04 10.52 -2.37
CA ASN A 115 5.00 10.25 -3.44
C ASN A 115 5.30 11.55 -4.20
N GLY A 116 5.81 12.52 -3.45
CA GLY A 116 5.73 13.94 -3.81
C GLY A 116 4.37 14.54 -3.46
N ASN A 117 4.22 15.83 -3.76
CA ASN A 117 2.97 16.57 -3.63
C ASN A 117 2.46 16.89 -5.02
N GLY A 118 1.16 16.77 -5.24
CA GLY A 118 0.62 16.96 -6.58
C GLY A 118 -0.88 17.09 -6.64
N THR A 119 -1.41 16.99 -7.85
CA THR A 119 -2.85 16.93 -8.11
C THR A 119 -3.15 15.81 -9.08
N PHE A 120 -4.18 15.05 -8.74
CA PHE A 120 -4.78 14.03 -9.58
C PHE A 120 -6.12 14.57 -10.10
N GLU A 121 -6.37 14.46 -11.40
CA GLU A 121 -7.58 14.93 -12.07
C GLU A 121 -8.10 13.89 -13.07
N ILE A 122 -9.41 13.66 -13.05
CA ILE A 122 -10.14 13.02 -14.14
C ILE A 122 -10.71 14.16 -15.00
N VAL A 123 -10.10 14.37 -16.16
CA VAL A 123 -10.46 15.43 -17.11
C VAL A 123 -11.81 15.10 -17.78
N SER A 124 -11.98 13.84 -18.18
CA SER A 124 -13.22 13.33 -18.76
C SER A 124 -13.27 11.80 -18.66
N TYR A 125 -14.45 11.21 -18.81
CA TYR A 125 -14.60 9.76 -18.91
C TYR A 125 -15.83 9.40 -19.74
N SER A 126 -15.87 8.17 -20.23
CA SER A 126 -17.02 7.59 -20.93
C SER A 126 -17.09 6.09 -20.70
N TRP A 127 -18.30 5.54 -20.81
CA TRP A 127 -18.54 4.10 -20.79
C TRP A 127 -18.94 3.61 -22.18
N SER A 128 -18.42 2.44 -22.56
CA SER A 128 -18.83 1.71 -23.76
C SER A 128 -19.01 0.24 -23.41
N GLY A 129 -20.24 -0.15 -23.05
CA GLY A 129 -20.49 -1.45 -22.45
C GLY A 129 -19.74 -1.59 -21.13
N ASP A 130 -18.97 -2.68 -20.98
CA ASP A 130 -18.12 -2.96 -19.81
C ASP A 130 -16.69 -2.43 -19.98
N VAL A 131 -16.54 -1.27 -20.63
CA VAL A 131 -15.26 -0.57 -20.77
C VAL A 131 -15.41 0.87 -20.30
N LEU A 132 -14.62 1.25 -19.30
CA LEU A 132 -14.45 2.62 -18.84
C LEU A 132 -13.20 3.21 -19.51
N THR A 133 -13.37 4.28 -20.28
CA THR A 133 -12.26 5.07 -20.83
C THR A 133 -12.22 6.42 -20.15
N ALA A 134 -11.11 6.74 -19.48
CA ALA A 134 -10.92 7.98 -18.72
C ALA A 134 -9.68 8.74 -19.21
N LYS A 135 -9.81 10.05 -19.35
CA LYS A 135 -8.68 10.95 -19.58
C LYS A 135 -8.20 11.50 -18.24
N ILE A 136 -6.97 11.16 -17.87
CA ILE A 136 -6.36 11.46 -16.59
C ILE A 136 -5.31 12.55 -16.75
N ARG A 137 -5.23 13.47 -15.79
CA ARG A 137 -4.11 14.41 -15.64
C ARG A 137 -3.49 14.28 -14.26
N VAL A 138 -2.17 14.19 -14.20
CA VAL A 138 -1.40 14.17 -12.94
C VAL A 138 -0.31 15.22 -13.02
N ASP A 139 -0.27 16.08 -12.00
CA ASP A 139 0.73 17.14 -11.85
C ASP A 139 1.48 16.92 -10.53
N VAL A 140 2.80 17.14 -10.53
CA VAL A 140 3.64 17.13 -9.32
C VAL A 140 4.26 18.50 -9.13
N GLN A 141 4.24 19.01 -7.91
CA GLN A 141 4.72 20.35 -7.58
C GLN A 141 6.24 20.47 -7.75
N ASP A 142 6.97 19.44 -7.32
CA ASP A 142 8.43 19.38 -7.34
C ASP A 142 8.91 17.98 -7.76
N GLY A 143 10.16 17.88 -8.22
CA GLY A 143 10.81 16.61 -8.49
C GLY A 143 10.25 15.81 -9.67
N GLU A 144 10.48 14.51 -9.63
CA GLU A 144 10.04 13.53 -10.65
C GLU A 144 9.67 12.24 -9.94
N TYR A 145 8.46 11.72 -10.21
CA TYR A 145 7.89 10.58 -9.51
C TYR A 145 7.15 9.66 -10.49
N GLY A 146 7.23 8.35 -10.24
CA GLY A 146 6.44 7.37 -10.97
C GLY A 146 5.09 7.10 -10.28
N PHE A 147 4.09 6.72 -11.05
CA PHE A 147 2.73 6.44 -10.58
C PHE A 147 2.14 5.25 -11.34
N SER A 148 1.08 4.68 -10.78
CA SER A 148 0.23 3.71 -11.46
C SER A 148 -1.24 4.02 -11.18
N LEU A 149 -2.13 3.41 -11.96
CA LEU A 149 -3.58 3.56 -11.83
C LEU A 149 -4.23 2.18 -11.76
N PHE A 150 -5.32 2.09 -10.99
CA PHE A 150 -6.27 0.98 -11.04
C PHE A 150 -7.66 1.51 -10.66
N ALA A 151 -8.69 0.74 -10.95
CA ALA A 151 -10.07 1.08 -10.60
C ALA A 151 -10.68 0.03 -9.68
N PHE A 152 -11.60 0.44 -8.81
CA PHE A 152 -12.48 -0.48 -8.10
C PHE A 152 -13.94 -0.21 -8.43
N ALA A 153 -14.72 -1.27 -8.63
CA ALA A 153 -16.17 -1.17 -8.65
C ALA A 153 -16.69 -1.05 -7.20
N ASN A 154 -17.40 0.03 -6.87
CA ASN A 154 -17.75 0.35 -5.48
C ASN A 154 -18.70 -0.70 -4.86
N GLY A 155 -19.59 -1.29 -5.67
CA GLY A 155 -20.56 -2.29 -5.21
C GLY A 155 -19.95 -3.64 -4.87
N THR A 156 -18.97 -4.10 -5.66
CA THR A 156 -18.35 -5.43 -5.49
C THR A 156 -16.99 -5.37 -4.81
N ARG A 157 -16.35 -4.19 -4.79
CA ARG A 157 -14.96 -3.97 -4.38
C ARG A 157 -13.94 -4.74 -5.23
N ALA A 158 -14.33 -5.21 -6.40
CA ALA A 158 -13.42 -5.85 -7.34
C ALA A 158 -12.45 -4.81 -7.92
N SER A 159 -11.18 -5.18 -8.02
CA SER A 159 -10.11 -4.37 -8.62
C SER A 159 -9.96 -4.68 -10.10
N TYR A 160 -9.70 -3.65 -10.88
CA TYR A 160 -9.47 -3.73 -12.32
C TYR A 160 -8.23 -2.93 -12.66
N ASP A 161 -7.27 -3.59 -13.31
CA ASP A 161 -6.09 -2.95 -13.86
C ASP A 161 -6.45 -2.31 -15.22
N PRO A 162 -5.74 -1.25 -15.61
CA PRO A 162 -5.91 -0.67 -16.94
C PRO A 162 -5.33 -1.59 -18.03
N ASP A 163 -5.74 -1.37 -19.27
CA ASP A 163 -5.26 -2.13 -20.45
C ASP A 163 -3.73 -2.11 -20.57
N ASP A 164 -3.13 -0.96 -20.25
CA ASP A 164 -1.69 -0.82 -20.03
C ASP A 164 -1.42 -0.61 -18.53
N PRO A 165 -1.03 -1.66 -17.79
CA PRO A 165 -0.72 -1.57 -16.36
C PRO A 165 0.64 -0.96 -16.09
N SER A 166 1.39 -0.53 -17.13
CA SER A 166 2.66 0.15 -16.91
C SER A 166 2.45 1.46 -16.16
N GLY A 167 3.32 1.69 -15.20
CA GLY A 167 3.36 2.98 -14.52
C GLY A 167 3.87 4.07 -15.45
N PHE A 168 3.55 5.32 -15.13
CA PHE A 168 4.02 6.50 -15.84
C PHE A 168 4.82 7.40 -14.90
N THR A 169 5.69 8.22 -15.47
CA THR A 169 6.50 9.19 -14.71
C THR A 169 6.00 10.59 -14.96
N VAL A 170 5.89 11.38 -13.88
CA VAL A 170 5.51 12.79 -13.92
C VAL A 170 6.64 13.62 -13.36
N ARG A 171 6.98 14.71 -14.04
CA ARG A 171 8.00 15.66 -13.63
C ARG A 171 7.38 17.03 -13.39
N SER A 172 7.88 17.76 -12.40
CA SER A 172 7.44 19.12 -12.12
C SER A 172 7.58 20.03 -13.35
N GLY A 173 6.53 20.80 -13.62
CA GLY A 173 6.40 21.63 -14.82
C GLY A 173 6.07 20.86 -16.10
N SER A 174 5.86 19.55 -16.03
CA SER A 174 5.49 18.69 -17.16
C SER A 174 4.44 17.67 -16.72
N PRO A 175 3.17 18.11 -16.55
CA PRO A 175 2.10 17.22 -16.12
C PRO A 175 1.90 16.08 -17.11
N TYR A 176 1.59 14.90 -16.59
CA TYR A 176 1.14 13.79 -17.41
C TYR A 176 -0.34 13.99 -17.75
N GLU A 177 -0.69 13.81 -19.01
CA GLU A 177 -2.08 13.74 -19.47
C GLU A 177 -2.22 12.60 -20.47
N GLY A 178 -3.11 11.64 -20.18
CA GLY A 178 -3.23 10.42 -20.96
C GLY A 178 -4.61 9.78 -20.85
N GLU A 179 -4.96 8.99 -21.85
CA GLU A 179 -6.16 8.15 -21.85
C GLU A 179 -5.84 6.78 -21.28
N VAL A 180 -6.71 6.29 -20.39
CA VAL A 180 -6.61 4.98 -19.77
C VAL A 180 -7.95 4.27 -19.88
N SER A 181 -7.91 2.97 -20.20
CA SER A 181 -9.09 2.14 -20.36
C SER A 181 -9.07 0.98 -19.36
N PHE A 182 -10.23 0.65 -18.80
CA PHE A 182 -10.45 -0.45 -17.87
C PHE A 182 -11.58 -1.35 -18.37
N HIS A 183 -11.31 -2.65 -18.48
CA HIS A 183 -12.35 -3.66 -18.71
C HIS A 183 -13.04 -4.02 -17.39
N MET A 184 -14.17 -3.36 -17.11
CA MET A 184 -14.91 -3.52 -15.87
C MET A 184 -16.41 -3.28 -16.06
N PRO A 185 -17.28 -3.88 -15.22
CA PRO A 185 -18.73 -3.66 -15.33
C PRO A 185 -19.08 -2.18 -15.22
N ASN A 186 -20.03 -1.72 -16.04
CA ASN A 186 -20.59 -0.37 -15.91
C ASN A 186 -21.29 -0.22 -14.55
N ALA A 187 -20.61 0.44 -13.62
CA ALA A 187 -21.04 0.66 -12.25
C ALA A 187 -20.34 1.88 -11.65
N ASP A 188 -20.91 2.42 -10.58
CA ASP A 188 -20.24 3.41 -9.75
C ASP A 188 -18.87 2.85 -9.30
N SER A 189 -17.83 3.59 -9.64
CA SER A 189 -16.45 3.14 -9.55
C SER A 189 -15.55 4.22 -8.98
N THR A 190 -14.34 3.84 -8.60
CA THR A 190 -13.33 4.79 -8.11
C THR A 190 -12.01 4.48 -8.78
N ILE A 191 -11.42 5.47 -9.46
CA ILE A 191 -10.06 5.38 -10.01
C ILE A 191 -9.08 5.83 -8.93
N VAL A 192 -8.06 5.03 -8.70
CA VAL A 192 -7.05 5.26 -7.66
C VAL A 192 -5.71 5.58 -8.31
N LEU A 193 -5.10 6.67 -7.88
CA LEU A 193 -3.70 6.98 -8.13
C LEU A 193 -2.85 6.31 -7.06
N ALA A 194 -1.83 5.56 -7.46
CA ALA A 194 -0.96 4.82 -6.57
C ALA A 194 0.53 5.03 -6.88
N THR A 195 1.39 4.57 -5.98
CA THR A 195 2.84 4.47 -6.22
C THR A 195 3.13 3.55 -7.42
N PRO A 196 4.34 3.56 -8.02
CA PRO A 196 4.62 2.76 -9.22
C PRO A 196 4.39 1.25 -9.03
N SER A 197 4.50 0.78 -7.78
CA SER A 197 4.28 -0.62 -7.44
C SER A 197 2.80 -1.02 -7.34
N GLY A 198 1.87 -0.06 -7.37
CA GLY A 198 0.45 -0.26 -7.10
C GLY A 198 0.11 -0.56 -5.62
N ARG A 199 1.10 -0.72 -4.74
CA ARG A 199 0.90 -1.17 -3.35
C ARG A 199 0.36 -0.10 -2.41
N THR A 200 0.53 1.17 -2.75
CA THR A 200 0.15 2.29 -1.90
C THR A 200 -0.70 3.25 -2.70
N ALA A 201 -1.98 3.34 -2.35
CA ALA A 201 -2.88 4.35 -2.86
C ALA A 201 -2.49 5.72 -2.29
N LEU A 202 -2.43 6.72 -3.17
CA LEU A 202 -2.10 8.11 -2.82
C LEU A 202 -3.39 8.93 -2.70
N ASN A 203 -4.27 8.83 -3.70
CA ASN A 203 -5.61 9.37 -3.63
C ASN A 203 -6.52 8.72 -4.68
N ALA A 204 -7.81 9.02 -4.66
CA ALA A 204 -8.79 8.38 -5.51
C ALA A 204 -9.94 9.33 -5.89
N LEU A 205 -10.47 9.16 -7.08
CA LEU A 205 -11.54 9.99 -7.63
C LEU A 205 -12.72 9.11 -8.09
N PRO A 206 -13.95 9.47 -7.70
CA PRO A 206 -15.14 8.70 -8.08
C PRO A 206 -15.52 8.92 -9.55
N ILE A 207 -16.08 7.86 -10.13
CA ILE A 207 -16.71 7.80 -11.45
C ILE A 207 -18.12 7.26 -11.28
N LYS A 208 -19.08 7.82 -12.02
CA LYS A 208 -20.45 7.32 -12.05
C LYS A 208 -20.64 6.30 -13.14
N ALA A 209 -21.59 5.38 -12.92
CA ALA A 209 -22.11 4.54 -13.99
C ALA A 209 -22.61 5.41 -15.16
N GLY A 210 -22.41 4.91 -16.38
CA GLY A 210 -22.81 5.56 -17.63
C GLY A 210 -24.22 5.22 -18.08
#